data_AF-A0A6J7EV26-F1
#
_entry.id   AF-A0A6J7EV26-F1
#
_cell.length_a   1.000
_cell.length_b   1.000
_cell.length_c   1.000
_cell.angle_alpha   90.00
_cell.angle_beta   90.00
_cell.angle_gamma   90.00
#
_symmetry.space_group_name_H-M   'P 1'
#
loop_
_entity.id
_entity.type
_entity.pdbx_description
1 polymer ?
#
loop_
_entity_poly.entity_id
_entity_poly.type
_entity_poly.pdbx_seq_one_letter_code
_entity_poly.pdbx_strand_id
1 'polypeptide(L)'
;MTTADSKTQDSGIQYDMSKNEIKVAPNDGSYLLDGYELVCGLEVHVELATATKLFSASANRFGDDPNTHIDPVTLGLPGALPVLNRQAVELAMRIGLALNCKVQPSTFHRKNYFYPDMPKAYQISQYDQPINVDGWLELPGGKSIGVERAHLEEDTGKSTHIGGTGGRIHGSDYSLIDFNRAGVPLVEIVGRPDIASPEEARQYVTELRQILVAVGASDAKMEEGSMRCDANVSVRKPGSPLGIRCEIKNVNSVRSLGRAIEYEARRQIVLLEAGEKIRQ
;
A
#
# COMPACT_ATOMS: atom_id res chain seq x y z
N MET A 1 -27.74 -10.82 -44.79
CA MET A 1 -27.77 -9.71 -43.81
C MET A 1 -26.70 -9.99 -42.77
N THR A 2 -25.63 -9.23 -42.90
CA THR A 2 -24.40 -9.22 -42.09
C THR A 2 -24.63 -8.56 -40.74
N THR A 3 -24.12 -9.15 -39.67
CA THR A 3 -23.57 -8.40 -38.52
C THR A 3 -22.28 -9.10 -38.10
N ALA A 4 -21.18 -8.42 -38.33
CA ALA A 4 -19.82 -8.88 -38.15
C ALA A 4 -19.37 -8.75 -36.70
N ASP A 5 -18.59 -9.73 -36.25
CA ASP A 5 -17.75 -9.71 -35.06
C ASP A 5 -16.80 -8.50 -35.10
N SER A 6 -16.97 -7.54 -34.19
CA SER A 6 -15.96 -6.50 -33.97
C SER A 6 -14.89 -7.06 -33.03
N LYS A 7 -13.86 -7.67 -33.61
CA LYS A 7 -12.57 -7.88 -32.94
C LYS A 7 -11.96 -6.50 -32.67
N THR A 8 -11.89 -6.10 -31.40
CA THR A 8 -11.00 -5.02 -30.96
C THR A 8 -9.56 -5.48 -31.19
N GLN A 9 -8.94 -4.96 -32.25
CA GLN A 9 -7.51 -5.09 -32.49
C GLN A 9 -6.78 -4.31 -31.40
N ASP A 10 -6.11 -5.05 -30.53
CA ASP A 10 -5.10 -4.54 -29.61
C ASP A 10 -3.93 -4.02 -30.47
N SER A 11 -3.87 -2.70 -30.68
CA SER A 11 -2.78 -2.06 -31.40
C SER A 11 -1.55 -2.09 -30.50
N GLY A 12 -0.83 -3.20 -30.54
CA GLY A 12 0.44 -3.41 -29.86
C GLY A 12 1.50 -2.41 -30.32
N ILE A 13 1.50 -1.23 -29.71
CA ILE A 13 2.62 -0.30 -29.78
C ILE A 13 3.71 -0.91 -28.89
N GLN A 14 4.61 -1.70 -29.49
CA GLN A 14 5.85 -2.10 -28.84
C GLN A 14 6.76 -0.87 -28.75
N TYR A 15 6.80 -0.25 -27.58
CA TYR A 15 7.75 0.81 -27.29
C TYR A 15 9.12 0.18 -26.99
N ASP A 16 10.15 0.68 -27.66
CA ASP A 16 11.53 0.26 -27.45
C ASP A 16 12.06 0.87 -26.14
N MET A 17 12.07 0.06 -25.08
CA MET A 17 12.55 0.43 -23.74
C MET A 17 14.03 0.86 -23.70
N SER A 18 14.79 0.69 -24.79
CA SER A 18 16.21 1.05 -24.86
C SER A 18 16.49 2.50 -25.31
N LYS A 19 15.47 3.23 -25.77
CA LYS A 19 15.61 4.62 -26.26
C LYS A 19 15.14 5.62 -25.21
N ASN A 20 15.99 5.89 -24.22
CA ASN A 20 15.72 6.88 -23.18
C ASN A 20 16.74 8.03 -23.23
N GLU A 21 16.28 9.27 -23.37
CA GLU A 21 17.02 10.44 -22.90
C GLU A 21 16.40 10.91 -21.58
N ILE A 22 17.10 10.67 -20.47
CA ILE A 22 16.77 11.30 -19.18
C ILE A 22 17.14 12.77 -19.30
N LYS A 23 16.17 13.67 -19.12
CA LYS A 23 16.43 15.12 -19.11
C LYS A 23 16.08 15.67 -17.74
N VAL A 24 16.99 16.47 -17.19
CA VAL A 24 16.73 17.28 -15.98
C VAL A 24 15.98 18.53 -16.43
N ALA A 25 14.92 18.92 -15.72
CA ALA A 25 14.17 20.13 -16.06
C ALA A 25 15.06 21.38 -16.00
N PRO A 26 14.92 22.33 -16.95
CA PRO A 26 15.80 23.50 -17.01
C PRO A 26 15.73 24.46 -15.82
N ASN A 27 14.65 24.42 -15.04
CA ASN A 27 14.32 25.52 -14.11
C ASN A 27 14.33 25.15 -12.62
N ASP A 28 14.37 23.87 -12.24
CA ASP A 28 14.34 23.45 -10.83
C ASP A 28 15.10 22.14 -10.51
N GLY A 29 15.73 21.50 -11.50
CA GLY A 29 16.43 20.23 -11.27
C GLY A 29 15.51 19.02 -11.14
N SER A 30 14.21 19.14 -11.42
CA SER A 30 13.26 18.04 -11.34
C SER A 30 13.55 16.94 -12.37
N TYR A 31 13.31 15.69 -11.96
CA TYR A 31 13.38 14.51 -12.81
C TYR A 31 12.25 14.56 -13.84
N LEU A 32 12.60 14.63 -15.13
CA LEU A 32 11.61 14.52 -16.21
C LEU A 32 11.72 13.17 -16.90
N LEU A 33 10.56 12.54 -17.07
CA LEU A 33 10.38 11.37 -17.91
C LEU A 33 9.69 11.83 -19.19
N ASP A 34 10.42 11.91 -20.31
CA ASP A 34 9.92 12.37 -21.61
C ASP A 34 9.18 13.73 -21.56
N GLY A 35 9.69 14.66 -20.74
CA GLY A 35 9.12 16.00 -20.57
C GLY A 35 7.92 16.07 -19.62
N TYR A 36 7.63 15.00 -18.88
CA TYR A 36 6.64 14.96 -17.81
C TYR A 36 7.30 14.84 -16.43
N GLU A 37 6.69 15.47 -15.44
CA GLU A 37 6.96 15.23 -14.02
C GLU A 37 6.21 13.99 -13.55
N LEU A 38 6.92 13.11 -12.85
CA LEU A 38 6.31 12.03 -12.07
C LEU A 38 5.81 12.60 -10.74
N VAL A 39 4.59 12.23 -10.37
CA VAL A 39 4.04 12.48 -9.03
C VAL A 39 3.62 11.14 -8.44
N CYS A 40 4.19 10.79 -7.29
CA CYS A 40 3.89 9.54 -6.62
C CYS A 40 3.66 9.73 -5.12
N GLY A 41 2.63 9.05 -4.60
CA GLY A 41 2.41 8.83 -3.17
C GLY A 41 2.42 7.33 -2.87
N LEU A 42 2.87 6.96 -1.68
CA LEU A 42 2.93 5.56 -1.25
C LEU A 42 2.00 5.33 -0.06
N GLU A 43 1.33 4.18 -0.07
CA GLU A 43 0.53 3.68 1.06
C GLU A 43 1.23 2.43 1.59
N VAL A 44 1.75 2.49 2.81
CA VAL A 44 2.56 1.43 3.40
C VAL A 44 1.84 0.85 4.60
N HIS A 45 1.49 -0.43 4.52
CA HIS A 45 0.89 -1.17 5.62
C HIS A 45 1.98 -1.93 6.37
N VAL A 46 2.11 -1.66 7.67
CA VAL A 46 3.15 -2.23 8.53
C VAL A 46 2.50 -3.06 9.62
N GLU A 47 2.85 -4.33 9.70
CA GLU A 47 2.48 -5.20 10.82
C GLU A 47 3.29 -4.87 12.07
N LEU A 48 2.61 -4.64 13.19
CA LEU A 48 3.25 -4.29 14.44
C LEU A 48 3.76 -5.54 15.19
N ALA A 49 4.96 -5.41 15.77
CA ALA A 49 5.62 -6.43 16.58
C ALA A 49 5.00 -6.55 17.99
N THR A 50 3.72 -6.94 18.05
CA THR A 50 2.99 -7.22 19.29
C THR A 50 2.90 -8.72 19.58
N ALA A 51 2.70 -9.08 20.84
CA ALA A 51 2.46 -10.49 21.21
C ALA A 51 1.04 -10.97 20.86
N THR A 52 0.06 -10.08 20.96
CA THR A 52 -1.36 -10.37 20.70
C THR A 52 -1.94 -9.44 19.64
N LYS A 53 -3.09 -9.83 19.09
CA LYS A 53 -3.84 -9.07 18.07
C LYS A 53 -4.32 -7.70 18.56
N LEU A 54 -4.83 -6.87 17.63
CA LEU A 54 -5.18 -5.48 17.91
C LEU A 54 -6.38 -5.35 18.84
N PHE A 55 -7.35 -6.25 18.69
CA PHE A 55 -8.61 -6.22 19.44
C PHE A 55 -8.90 -7.50 20.23
N SER A 56 -7.92 -8.40 20.31
CA SER A 56 -8.07 -9.79 20.74
C SER A 56 -6.82 -10.25 21.49
N ALA A 57 -7.00 -11.22 22.40
CA ALA A 57 -5.90 -11.86 23.14
C ALA A 57 -5.23 -13.01 22.35
N SER A 58 -5.73 -13.35 21.17
CA SER A 58 -5.11 -14.35 20.30
C SER A 58 -3.71 -13.91 19.88
N ALA A 59 -2.82 -14.88 19.70
CA ALA A 59 -1.42 -14.63 19.38
C ALA A 59 -1.26 -13.96 18.01
N ASN A 60 -0.30 -13.04 17.91
CA ASN A 60 0.19 -12.51 16.65
C ASN A 60 1.46 -13.29 16.24
N ARG A 61 1.28 -14.37 15.48
CA ARG A 61 2.38 -15.24 15.03
C ARG A 61 2.18 -15.67 13.58
N PHE A 62 3.28 -15.64 12.83
CA PHE A 62 3.33 -16.08 11.44
C PHE A 62 3.73 -17.56 11.34
N GLY A 63 3.17 -18.27 10.36
CA GLY A 63 3.64 -19.58 9.91
C GLY A 63 3.09 -20.81 10.63
N ASP A 64 2.19 -20.65 11.60
CA ASP A 64 1.53 -21.77 12.27
C ASP A 64 0.35 -22.35 11.43
N ASP A 65 -0.19 -23.50 11.87
CA ASP A 65 -1.29 -24.19 11.18
C ASP A 65 -2.53 -23.30 10.99
N PRO A 66 -3.30 -23.43 9.90
CA PRO A 66 -4.44 -22.56 9.65
C PRO A 66 -5.47 -22.56 10.78
N ASN A 67 -6.02 -21.38 11.08
CA ASN A 67 -7.10 -21.20 12.05
C ASN A 67 -6.79 -21.69 13.48
N THR A 68 -5.54 -21.55 13.95
CA THR A 68 -5.14 -21.86 15.34
C THR A 68 -5.06 -20.64 16.26
N HIS A 69 -4.83 -19.46 15.70
CA HIS A 69 -4.71 -18.18 16.44
C HIS A 69 -5.99 -17.35 16.31
N ILE A 70 -7.11 -17.96 16.67
CA ILE A 70 -8.45 -17.39 16.49
C ILE A 70 -9.25 -17.45 17.77
N ASP A 71 -10.26 -16.60 17.85
CA ASP A 71 -11.20 -16.47 18.96
C ASP A 71 -12.52 -15.84 18.47
N PRO A 72 -13.55 -15.71 19.32
CA PRO A 72 -14.82 -15.11 18.91
C PRO A 72 -14.70 -13.69 18.31
N VAL A 73 -13.73 -12.88 18.72
CA VAL A 73 -13.56 -11.50 18.23
C VAL A 73 -12.97 -11.50 16.83
N THR A 74 -11.90 -12.26 16.62
CA THR A 74 -11.23 -12.39 15.31
C THR A 74 -12.14 -13.03 14.28
N LEU A 75 -12.98 -13.99 14.68
CA LEU A 75 -13.98 -14.64 13.85
C LEU A 75 -15.27 -13.83 13.67
N GLY A 76 -15.41 -12.67 14.32
CA GLY A 76 -16.62 -11.86 14.23
C GLY A 76 -17.90 -12.55 14.71
N LEU A 77 -17.80 -13.45 15.70
CA LEU A 77 -18.95 -14.18 16.22
C LEU A 77 -19.95 -13.25 16.92
N PRO A 78 -21.26 -13.58 16.89
CA PRO A 78 -22.29 -12.80 17.58
C PRO A 78 -21.97 -12.62 19.07
N GLY A 79 -22.03 -11.37 19.54
CA GLY A 79 -21.77 -11.02 20.94
C GLY A 79 -20.29 -10.78 21.29
N ALA A 80 -19.35 -11.02 20.38
CA ALA A 80 -17.94 -10.71 20.59
C ALA A 80 -17.69 -9.19 20.50
N LEU A 81 -16.90 -8.64 21.43
CA LEU A 81 -16.59 -7.21 21.50
C LEU A 81 -15.06 -7.00 21.47
N PRO A 82 -14.56 -6.00 20.70
CA PRO A 82 -13.14 -5.72 20.58
C PRO A 82 -12.57 -5.01 21.82
N VAL A 83 -11.35 -5.36 22.22
CA VAL A 83 -10.60 -4.65 23.29
C VAL A 83 -9.23 -4.24 22.77
N LEU A 84 -8.97 -2.93 22.71
CA LEU A 84 -7.77 -2.36 22.12
C LEU A 84 -6.48 -2.79 22.83
N ASN A 85 -5.49 -3.20 22.03
CA ASN A 85 -4.16 -3.56 22.48
C ASN A 85 -3.32 -2.31 22.81
N ARG A 86 -2.92 -2.18 24.08
CA ARG A 86 -2.09 -1.07 24.58
C ARG A 86 -0.74 -0.96 23.87
N GLN A 87 -0.07 -2.10 23.64
CA GLN A 87 1.24 -2.13 22.98
C GLN A 87 1.14 -1.66 21.53
N ALA A 88 0.07 -2.02 20.81
CA ALA A 88 -0.15 -1.56 19.45
C ALA A 88 -0.25 -0.03 19.39
N VAL A 89 -0.95 0.59 20.34
CA VAL A 89 -1.04 2.06 20.46
C VAL A 89 0.33 2.69 20.72
N GLU A 90 1.11 2.13 21.65
CA GLU A 90 2.45 2.62 21.94
C GLU A 90 3.37 2.57 20.72
N LEU A 91 3.37 1.45 19.98
CA LEU A 91 4.17 1.29 18.77
C LEU A 91 3.71 2.25 17.66
N ALA A 92 2.40 2.46 17.49
CA ALA A 92 1.88 3.42 16.52
C ALA A 92 2.32 4.86 16.85
N MET A 93 2.28 5.28 18.12
CA MET A 93 2.78 6.59 18.54
C MET A 93 4.30 6.69 18.33
N ARG A 94 5.05 5.61 18.61
CA ARG A 94 6.50 5.55 18.41
C ARG A 94 6.88 5.71 16.94
N ILE A 95 6.17 5.01 16.03
CA ILE A 95 6.31 5.19 14.58
C ILE A 95 6.02 6.66 14.21
N GLY A 96 4.92 7.22 14.70
CA GLY A 96 4.56 8.61 14.45
C GLY A 96 5.67 9.59 14.82
N LEU A 97 6.21 9.48 16.03
CA LEU A 97 7.31 10.34 16.49
C LEU A 97 8.58 10.15 15.66
N ALA A 98 8.91 8.91 15.27
CA ALA A 98 10.06 8.63 14.42
C ALA A 98 9.92 9.17 12.98
N LEU A 99 8.68 9.34 12.52
CA LEU A 99 8.31 9.97 11.26
C LEU A 99 7.94 11.44 11.42
N ASN A 100 8.40 12.08 12.51
CA ASN A 100 8.17 13.49 12.81
C ASN A 100 6.69 13.93 12.79
N CYS A 101 5.75 13.00 12.98
CA CYS A 101 4.32 13.28 13.00
C CYS A 101 3.92 13.96 14.31
N LYS A 102 2.83 14.71 14.25
CA LYS A 102 2.08 15.12 15.44
C LYS A 102 1.18 13.97 15.90
N VAL A 103 1.43 13.48 17.11
CA VAL A 103 0.56 12.50 17.79
C VAL A 103 -0.65 13.23 18.38
N GLN A 104 -1.85 12.67 18.21
CA GLN A 104 -3.10 13.28 18.67
C GLN A 104 -4.12 12.25 19.16
N PRO A 105 -5.18 12.66 19.90
CA PRO A 105 -6.32 11.80 20.17
C PRO A 105 -6.93 11.27 18.86
N SER A 106 -7.35 10.01 18.88
CA SER A 106 -7.83 9.31 17.68
C SER A 106 -9.12 8.55 17.92
N THR A 107 -9.89 8.31 16.85
CA THR A 107 -11.16 7.58 16.90
C THR A 107 -11.15 6.40 15.93
N PHE A 108 -11.50 5.21 16.44
CA PHE A 108 -11.70 4.02 15.61
C PHE A 108 -13.08 4.02 14.93
N HIS A 109 -13.09 3.59 13.68
CA HIS A 109 -14.22 3.55 12.76
C HIS A 109 -14.37 2.16 12.15
N ARG A 110 -15.55 1.89 11.59
CA ARG A 110 -15.83 0.68 10.83
C ARG A 110 -15.82 0.99 9.34
N LYS A 111 -14.86 0.42 8.60
CA LYS A 111 -14.79 0.43 7.15
C LYS A 111 -15.53 -0.81 6.63
N ASN A 112 -16.79 -0.64 6.24
CA ASN A 112 -17.69 -1.76 5.90
C ASN A 112 -17.46 -2.26 4.46
N TYR A 113 -17.26 -3.57 4.31
CA TYR A 113 -17.19 -4.26 3.01
C TYR A 113 -17.36 -5.76 3.21
N PHE A 114 -17.84 -6.45 2.18
CA PHE A 114 -18.01 -7.90 2.21
C PHE A 114 -16.89 -8.56 1.42
N TYR A 115 -16.07 -9.35 2.12
CA TYR A 115 -15.11 -10.25 1.51
C TYR A 115 -14.85 -11.45 2.43
N PRO A 116 -14.63 -12.67 1.92
CA PRO A 116 -14.56 -13.89 2.75
C PRO A 116 -13.49 -13.88 3.85
N ASP A 117 -12.39 -13.14 3.67
CA ASP A 117 -11.33 -13.02 4.67
C ASP A 117 -11.58 -11.92 5.73
N MET A 118 -12.67 -11.17 5.62
CA MET A 118 -13.10 -10.17 6.60
C MET A 118 -14.37 -10.66 7.32
N PRO A 119 -14.22 -11.41 8.44
CA PRO A 119 -15.33 -12.15 9.04
C PRO A 119 -16.39 -11.24 9.68
N LYS A 120 -16.03 -10.00 10.02
CA LYS A 120 -16.93 -9.01 10.62
C LYS A 120 -17.76 -8.24 9.58
N ALA A 121 -17.47 -8.39 8.29
CA ALA A 121 -17.98 -7.52 7.20
C ALA A 121 -17.65 -6.02 7.37
N TYR A 122 -16.71 -5.71 8.26
CA TYR A 122 -16.08 -4.41 8.39
C TYR A 122 -14.69 -4.57 9.00
N GLN A 123 -13.77 -3.73 8.57
CA GLN A 123 -12.45 -3.57 9.17
C GLN A 123 -12.51 -2.43 10.21
N ILE A 124 -11.99 -2.65 11.40
CA ILE A 124 -11.78 -1.58 12.38
C ILE A 124 -10.49 -0.85 12.02
N SER A 125 -10.61 0.43 11.65
CA SER A 125 -9.52 1.32 11.25
C SER A 125 -9.74 2.72 11.85
N GLN A 126 -8.94 3.72 11.48
CA GLN A 126 -9.17 5.12 11.86
C GLN A 126 -9.43 5.93 10.59
N TYR A 127 -10.42 6.82 10.59
CA TYR A 127 -10.76 7.60 9.39
C TYR A 127 -10.43 9.08 9.56
N ASP A 128 -11.36 9.89 10.04
CA ASP A 128 -11.21 11.35 10.16
C ASP A 128 -10.19 11.78 11.23
N GLN A 129 -10.02 11.00 12.29
CA GLN A 129 -9.11 11.29 13.41
C GLN A 129 -8.07 10.18 13.60
N PRO A 130 -7.02 10.13 12.75
CA PRO A 130 -5.91 9.19 12.91
C PRO A 130 -4.98 9.62 14.06
N ILE A 131 -4.28 8.64 14.65
CA ILE A 131 -3.39 8.84 15.81
C ILE A 131 -2.14 9.68 15.48
N ASN A 132 -1.64 9.63 14.25
CA ASN A 132 -0.50 10.43 13.79
C ASN A 132 -0.85 11.17 12.50
N VAL A 133 -0.50 12.46 12.43
CA VAL A 133 -0.72 13.34 11.26
C VAL A 133 0.49 14.23 10.99
N ASP A 134 0.56 14.77 9.77
CA ASP A 134 1.49 15.85 9.40
C ASP A 134 2.96 15.56 9.74
N GLY A 135 3.44 14.40 9.31
CA GLY A 135 4.84 13.98 9.47
C GLY A 135 5.66 14.15 8.21
N TRP A 136 6.90 13.67 8.26
CA TRP A 136 7.81 13.60 7.13
C TRP A 136 8.99 12.66 7.43
N LEU A 137 9.58 12.15 6.36
CA LEU A 137 10.78 11.30 6.37
C LEU A 137 11.84 11.93 5.46
N GLU A 138 13.09 11.98 5.90
CA GLU A 138 14.20 12.45 5.08
C GLU A 138 14.82 11.29 4.28
N LEU A 139 15.03 11.50 2.98
CA LEU A 139 15.82 10.60 2.14
C LEU A 139 17.31 10.88 2.32
N PRO A 140 18.22 9.93 1.98
CA PRO A 140 19.67 10.13 2.11
C PRO A 140 20.23 11.36 1.36
N GLY A 141 19.51 11.86 0.34
CA GLY A 141 19.84 13.09 -0.38
C GLY A 141 19.38 14.40 0.29
N GLY A 142 18.81 14.33 1.50
CA GLY A 142 18.30 15.49 2.25
C GLY A 142 16.90 15.96 1.84
N LYS A 143 16.26 15.32 0.85
CA LYS A 143 14.88 15.62 0.46
C LYS A 143 13.92 15.03 1.49
N SER A 144 13.06 15.87 2.07
CA SER A 144 11.95 15.41 2.92
C SER A 144 10.75 14.99 2.08
N ILE A 145 10.19 13.82 2.36
CA ILE A 145 8.93 13.32 1.80
C ILE A 145 7.88 13.39 2.91
N GLY A 146 6.77 14.08 2.65
CA GLY A 146 5.69 14.24 3.61
C GLY A 146 4.98 12.92 3.92
N VAL A 147 4.57 12.76 5.17
CA VAL A 147 3.65 11.72 5.64
C VAL A 147 2.36 12.43 6.02
N GLU A 148 1.29 12.13 5.30
CA GLU A 148 -0.02 12.72 5.57
C GLU A 148 -0.57 12.22 6.91
N ARG A 149 -0.47 10.91 7.14
CA ARG A 149 -0.99 10.23 8.32
C ARG A 149 -0.34 8.86 8.50
N ALA A 150 -0.33 8.39 9.75
CA ALA A 150 -0.01 7.01 10.09
C ALA A 150 -1.01 6.51 11.13
N HIS A 151 -1.83 5.53 10.78
CA HIS A 151 -3.03 5.21 11.55
C HIS A 151 -3.18 3.71 11.82
N LEU A 152 -3.81 3.37 12.95
CA LEU A 152 -4.02 1.98 13.36
C LEU A 152 -5.19 1.35 12.62
N GLU A 153 -5.00 0.11 12.20
CA GLU A 153 -6.07 -0.75 11.70
C GLU A 153 -5.80 -2.23 11.97
N GLU A 154 -6.83 -3.06 11.81
CA GLU A 154 -6.68 -4.51 11.88
C GLU A 154 -6.51 -5.13 10.50
N ASP A 155 -5.72 -6.20 10.40
CA ASP A 155 -5.57 -6.95 9.16
C ASP A 155 -6.73 -7.91 8.90
N THR A 156 -6.81 -8.32 7.64
CA THR A 156 -7.71 -9.35 7.10
C THR A 156 -7.13 -10.76 7.29
N GLY A 157 -7.96 -11.79 7.10
CA GLY A 157 -7.50 -13.17 6.94
C GLY A 157 -6.77 -13.38 5.60
N LYS A 158 -6.36 -14.62 5.35
CA LYS A 158 -5.73 -15.03 4.09
C LYS A 158 -6.65 -15.93 3.29
N SER A 159 -6.87 -15.58 2.03
CA SER A 159 -7.56 -16.43 1.05
C SER A 159 -6.55 -17.21 0.20
N THR A 160 -6.75 -18.53 0.08
CA THR A 160 -5.99 -19.39 -0.83
C THR A 160 -6.93 -20.04 -1.83
N HIS A 161 -6.71 -19.80 -3.12
CA HIS A 161 -7.58 -20.29 -4.19
C HIS A 161 -7.05 -21.64 -4.71
N ILE A 162 -7.91 -22.66 -4.70
CA ILE A 162 -7.56 -24.04 -5.09
C ILE A 162 -8.27 -24.39 -6.41
N GLY A 163 -7.54 -25.08 -7.28
CA GLY A 163 -7.99 -25.39 -8.64
C GLY A 163 -7.47 -24.39 -9.67
N GLY A 164 -7.63 -24.73 -10.95
CA GLY A 164 -7.15 -23.94 -12.09
C GLY A 164 -5.62 -23.99 -12.31
N THR A 165 -5.14 -23.29 -13.34
CA THR A 165 -3.73 -23.33 -13.77
C THR A 165 -2.84 -22.26 -13.12
N GLY A 166 -3.41 -21.35 -12.32
CA GLY A 166 -2.70 -20.13 -11.88
C GLY A 166 -2.70 -19.83 -10.38
N GLY A 167 -3.37 -20.62 -9.53
CA GLY A 167 -3.51 -20.29 -8.10
C GLY A 167 -4.16 -18.93 -7.82
N ARG A 168 -4.93 -18.43 -8.80
CA ARG A 168 -5.66 -17.15 -8.74
C ARG A 168 -7.15 -17.44 -8.60
N ILE A 169 -7.90 -16.45 -8.15
CA ILE A 169 -9.36 -16.53 -8.02
C ILE A 169 -10.05 -16.87 -9.34
N HIS A 170 -9.53 -16.37 -10.47
CA HIS A 170 -10.08 -16.68 -11.79
C HIS A 170 -9.73 -18.11 -12.19
N GLY A 171 -10.77 -18.94 -12.28
CA GLY A 171 -10.63 -20.35 -12.63
C GLY A 171 -10.33 -21.27 -11.45
N SER A 172 -10.40 -20.78 -10.21
CA SER A 172 -10.36 -21.64 -9.02
C SER A 172 -11.70 -22.34 -8.79
N ASP A 173 -11.67 -23.57 -8.32
CA ASP A 173 -12.87 -24.35 -7.97
C ASP A 173 -13.45 -23.91 -6.62
N TYR A 174 -12.57 -23.61 -5.65
CA TYR A 174 -12.95 -23.14 -4.33
C TYR A 174 -11.83 -22.32 -3.67
N SER A 175 -12.15 -21.67 -2.55
CA SER A 175 -11.20 -20.90 -1.75
C SER A 175 -11.17 -21.41 -0.31
N LEU A 176 -9.97 -21.51 0.25
CA LEU A 176 -9.73 -21.81 1.66
C LEU A 176 -9.38 -20.51 2.38
N ILE A 177 -10.00 -20.29 3.54
CA ILE A 177 -9.79 -19.08 4.35
C ILE A 177 -9.09 -19.45 5.66
N ASP A 178 -8.00 -18.74 5.94
CA ASP A 178 -7.27 -18.80 7.19
C ASP A 178 -7.36 -17.46 7.92
N PHE A 179 -7.98 -17.46 9.11
CA PHE A 179 -8.18 -16.29 9.95
C PHE A 179 -7.07 -16.05 10.98
N ASN A 180 -5.95 -16.80 10.93
CA ASN A 180 -4.79 -16.54 11.78
C ASN A 180 -4.31 -15.08 11.69
N ARG A 181 -4.36 -14.47 10.50
CA ARG A 181 -3.98 -13.08 10.28
C ARG A 181 -5.08 -12.06 10.60
N ALA A 182 -6.35 -12.47 10.63
CA ALA A 182 -7.46 -11.57 10.91
C ALA A 182 -7.31 -10.96 12.31
N GLY A 183 -7.33 -9.62 12.41
CA GLY A 183 -7.16 -8.91 13.68
C GLY A 183 -5.71 -8.53 14.02
N VAL A 184 -4.72 -8.92 13.22
CA VAL A 184 -3.31 -8.52 13.42
C VAL A 184 -3.20 -7.00 13.39
N PRO A 185 -2.42 -6.36 14.29
CA PRO A 185 -2.33 -4.90 14.32
C PRO A 185 -1.47 -4.38 13.16
N LEU A 186 -2.01 -3.42 12.43
CA LEU A 186 -1.31 -2.70 11.38
C LEU A 186 -1.22 -1.21 11.71
N VAL A 187 -0.18 -0.57 11.18
CA VAL A 187 -0.16 0.87 10.92
C VAL A 187 -0.13 1.09 9.42
N GLU A 188 -1.12 1.80 8.90
CA GLU A 188 -1.15 2.29 7.52
C GLU A 188 -0.56 3.70 7.47
N ILE A 189 0.60 3.83 6.84
CA ILE A 189 1.38 5.06 6.65
C ILE A 189 1.10 5.56 5.24
N VAL A 190 0.46 6.73 5.15
CA VAL A 190 0.06 7.35 3.88
C VAL A 190 1.00 8.52 3.60
N GLY A 191 1.79 8.41 2.54
CA GLY A 191 2.69 9.46 2.07
C GLY A 191 1.96 10.55 1.29
N ARG A 192 2.47 11.78 1.37
CA ARG A 192 2.10 12.86 0.46
C ARG A 192 2.65 12.58 -0.95
N PRO A 193 2.06 13.17 -2.00
CA PRO A 193 2.50 12.96 -3.38
C PRO A 193 3.80 13.73 -3.73
N ASP A 194 4.84 13.59 -2.90
CA ASP A 194 6.10 14.35 -2.99
C ASP A 194 7.21 13.56 -3.73
N ILE A 195 7.00 12.27 -3.95
CA ILE A 195 7.97 11.39 -4.61
C ILE A 195 7.93 11.69 -6.12
N ALA A 196 9.09 12.06 -6.66
CA ALA A 196 9.27 12.53 -8.02
C ALA A 196 10.10 11.58 -8.89
N SER A 197 10.58 10.45 -8.35
CA SER A 197 11.26 9.43 -9.14
C SER A 197 11.08 8.01 -8.58
N PRO A 198 11.23 6.96 -9.42
CA PRO A 198 11.28 5.58 -8.95
C PRO A 198 12.43 5.28 -7.99
N GLU A 199 13.50 6.09 -8.00
CA GLU A 199 14.62 5.96 -7.06
C GLU A 199 14.24 6.52 -5.70
N GLU A 200 13.62 7.70 -5.64
CA GLU A 200 13.10 8.27 -4.39
C GLU A 200 12.08 7.33 -3.72
N ALA A 201 11.20 6.67 -4.50
CA ALA A 201 10.27 5.68 -3.96
C ALA A 201 10.99 4.50 -3.28
N ARG A 202 12.09 4.03 -3.90
CA ARG A 202 12.91 2.94 -3.35
C ARG A 202 13.65 3.36 -2.10
N GLN A 203 14.20 4.58 -2.10
CA GLN A 203 14.84 5.17 -0.93
C GLN A 203 13.84 5.33 0.22
N TYR A 204 12.66 5.89 -0.04
CA TYR A 204 11.61 6.07 0.97
C TYR A 204 11.25 4.76 1.67
N VAL A 205 10.95 3.69 0.92
CA VAL A 205 10.59 2.40 1.52
C VAL A 205 11.77 1.78 2.27
N THR A 206 12.99 1.96 1.77
CA THR A 206 14.21 1.45 2.42
C THR A 206 14.46 2.16 3.76
N GLU A 207 14.39 3.50 3.78
CA GLU A 207 14.56 4.29 4.99
C GLU A 207 13.43 4.03 5.99
N LEU A 208 12.18 3.99 5.54
CA LEU A 208 11.05 3.66 6.39
C LEU A 208 11.24 2.29 7.06
N ARG A 209 11.67 1.28 6.29
CA ARG A 209 11.98 -0.04 6.84
C ARG A 209 13.08 0.03 7.91
N GLN A 210 14.15 0.79 7.68
CA GLN A 210 15.22 0.94 8.67
C GLN A 210 14.71 1.59 9.96
N ILE A 211 13.88 2.64 9.85
CA ILE A 211 13.26 3.31 10.99
C ILE A 211 12.39 2.32 11.79
N LEU A 212 11.49 1.58 11.11
CA LEU A 212 10.58 0.62 11.74
C LEU A 212 11.32 -0.44 12.58
N VAL A 213 12.42 -0.97 12.03
CA VAL A 213 13.28 -1.94 12.72
C VAL A 213 14.02 -1.28 13.87
N ALA A 214 14.59 -0.09 13.66
CA ALA A 214 15.35 0.63 14.69
C ALA A 214 14.50 0.99 15.92
N VAL A 215 13.23 1.38 15.71
CA VAL A 215 12.32 1.68 16.82
C VAL A 215 11.64 0.43 17.41
N GLY A 216 11.93 -0.75 16.85
CA GLY A 216 11.39 -2.03 17.29
C GLY A 216 9.88 -2.17 17.08
N ALA A 217 9.31 -1.47 16.10
CA ALA A 217 7.87 -1.51 15.84
C ALA A 217 7.46 -2.62 14.88
N SER A 218 8.36 -3.10 14.02
CA SER A 218 8.12 -4.20 13.08
C SER A 218 9.45 -4.83 12.66
N ASP A 219 9.43 -6.10 12.23
CA ASP A 219 10.56 -6.69 11.51
C ASP A 219 10.60 -6.27 10.03
N ALA A 220 9.49 -5.69 9.53
CA ALA A 220 9.33 -5.04 8.24
C ALA A 220 9.90 -5.88 7.06
N LYS A 221 9.63 -7.17 7.07
CA LYS A 221 9.97 -8.11 6.00
C LYS A 221 8.84 -8.17 4.98
N MET A 222 9.11 -7.68 3.78
CA MET A 222 8.11 -7.69 2.70
C MET A 222 7.79 -9.11 2.25
N GLU A 223 8.76 -10.03 2.31
CA GLU A 223 8.63 -11.43 1.92
C GLU A 223 7.72 -12.25 2.85
N GLU A 224 7.65 -11.89 4.14
CA GLU A 224 6.75 -12.49 5.13
C GLU A 224 5.42 -11.72 5.24
N GLY A 225 5.30 -10.59 4.53
CA GLY A 225 4.10 -9.77 4.49
C GLY A 225 3.95 -8.79 5.65
N SER A 226 4.95 -8.64 6.52
CA SER A 226 4.92 -7.67 7.63
C SER A 226 5.11 -6.22 7.17
N MET A 227 5.46 -6.00 5.91
CA MET A 227 5.40 -4.69 5.25
C MET A 227 4.86 -4.85 3.82
N ARG A 228 3.79 -4.13 3.50
CA ARG A 228 3.18 -4.09 2.16
C ARG A 228 3.14 -2.64 1.67
N CYS A 229 3.28 -2.44 0.36
CA CYS A 229 3.28 -1.12 -0.23
C CYS A 229 2.41 -1.09 -1.48
N ASP A 230 1.55 -0.09 -1.55
CA ASP A 230 0.78 0.29 -2.72
C ASP A 230 1.29 1.65 -3.23
N ALA A 231 1.27 1.85 -4.55
CA ALA A 231 1.80 3.05 -5.19
C ALA A 231 0.71 3.78 -5.96
N ASN A 232 0.53 5.06 -5.64
CA ASN A 232 -0.33 5.98 -6.34
C ASN A 232 0.51 6.80 -7.31
N VAL A 233 0.29 6.66 -8.61
CA VAL A 233 1.15 7.25 -9.66
C VAL A 233 0.31 8.13 -10.60
N SER A 234 0.78 9.34 -10.83
CA SER A 234 0.34 10.19 -11.94
C SER A 234 1.52 10.89 -12.61
N VAL A 235 1.31 11.35 -13.84
CA VAL A 235 2.26 12.21 -14.56
C VAL A 235 1.59 13.52 -14.98
N ARG A 236 2.38 14.58 -15.12
CA ARG A 236 1.90 15.89 -15.62
C ARG A 236 2.99 16.62 -16.38
N LYS A 237 2.62 17.55 -17.26
CA LYS A 237 3.60 18.51 -17.80
C LYS A 237 3.98 19.50 -16.69
N PRO A 238 5.23 20.01 -16.66
CA PRO A 238 5.65 20.99 -15.67
C PRO A 238 4.69 22.17 -15.54
N GLY A 239 4.39 22.57 -14.31
CA GLY A 239 3.46 23.66 -14.00
C GLY A 239 1.98 23.37 -14.24
N SER A 240 1.62 22.18 -14.71
CA SER A 240 0.20 21.77 -14.86
C SER A 240 -0.38 21.27 -13.53
N PRO A 241 -1.73 21.21 -13.39
CA PRO A 241 -2.37 20.52 -12.28
C PRO A 241 -1.95 19.04 -12.18
N LEU A 242 -2.20 18.42 -11.02
CA LEU A 242 -1.98 16.98 -10.84
C LEU A 242 -2.76 16.15 -11.86
N GLY A 243 -2.09 15.14 -12.42
CA GLY A 243 -2.70 14.20 -13.36
C GLY A 243 -3.67 13.22 -12.69
N ILE A 244 -4.39 12.45 -13.52
CA ILE A 244 -5.26 11.38 -13.04
C ILE A 244 -4.41 10.28 -12.41
N ARG A 245 -4.76 9.88 -11.19
CA ARG A 245 -4.05 8.90 -10.37
C ARG A 245 -4.43 7.48 -10.79
N CYS A 246 -3.44 6.63 -11.02
CA CYS A 246 -3.60 5.18 -11.07
C CYS A 246 -2.93 4.54 -9.85
N GLU A 247 -3.57 3.51 -9.29
CA GLU A 247 -3.10 2.82 -8.08
C GLU A 247 -2.58 1.42 -8.45
N ILE A 248 -1.35 1.12 -8.03
CA ILE A 248 -0.71 -0.18 -8.20
C ILE A 248 -0.71 -0.87 -6.84
N LYS A 249 -1.46 -1.97 -6.73
CA LYS A 249 -1.60 -2.76 -5.49
C LYS A 249 -0.65 -3.94 -5.41
N ASN A 250 -0.38 -4.39 -4.19
CA ASN A 250 0.34 -5.63 -3.87
C ASN A 250 1.79 -5.65 -4.38
N VAL A 251 2.53 -4.56 -4.14
CA VAL A 251 3.94 -4.50 -4.50
C VAL A 251 4.81 -5.10 -3.39
N ASN A 252 5.22 -6.36 -3.59
CA ASN A 252 5.89 -7.17 -2.55
C ASN A 252 7.42 -7.02 -2.49
N SER A 253 8.03 -6.10 -3.24
CA SER A 253 9.46 -5.81 -3.09
C SER A 253 9.84 -4.41 -3.57
N VAL A 254 10.85 -3.82 -2.92
CA VAL A 254 11.42 -2.49 -3.28
C VAL A 254 11.83 -2.44 -4.77
N ARG A 255 12.41 -3.53 -5.30
CA ARG A 255 12.76 -3.62 -6.72
C ARG A 255 11.52 -3.58 -7.62
N SER A 256 10.45 -4.27 -7.24
CA SER A 256 9.21 -4.30 -8.03
C SER A 256 8.48 -2.97 -7.97
N LEU A 257 8.58 -2.24 -6.85
CA LEU A 257 8.03 -0.89 -6.68
C LEU A 257 8.59 0.09 -7.70
N GLY A 258 9.92 0.21 -7.76
CA GLY A 258 10.56 1.11 -8.72
C GLY A 258 10.16 0.79 -10.16
N ARG A 259 10.17 -0.50 -10.54
CA ARG A 259 9.78 -0.93 -11.90
C ARG A 259 8.32 -0.67 -12.21
N ALA A 260 7.42 -0.91 -11.24
CA ALA A 260 5.98 -0.71 -11.45
C ALA A 260 5.64 0.77 -11.61
N ILE A 261 6.23 1.63 -10.78
CA ILE A 261 6.08 3.10 -10.89
C ILE A 261 6.61 3.59 -12.24
N GLU A 262 7.81 3.15 -12.64
CA GLU A 262 8.40 3.55 -13.92
C GLU A 262 7.54 3.10 -15.11
N TYR A 263 7.07 1.84 -15.09
CA TYR A 263 6.22 1.31 -16.15
C TYR A 263 4.90 2.08 -16.25
N GLU A 264 4.22 2.31 -15.13
CA GLU A 264 2.93 3.01 -15.14
C GLU A 264 3.08 4.47 -15.58
N ALA A 265 4.13 5.16 -15.14
CA ALA A 265 4.42 6.52 -15.58
C ALA A 265 4.60 6.59 -17.10
N ARG A 266 5.40 5.69 -17.68
CA ARG A 266 5.58 5.60 -19.15
C ARG A 266 4.27 5.28 -19.85
N ARG A 267 3.48 4.34 -19.33
CA ARG A 267 2.17 3.98 -19.89
C ARG A 267 1.24 5.21 -19.96
N GLN A 268 1.20 6.00 -18.88
CA GLN A 268 0.42 7.24 -18.84
C GLN A 268 0.92 8.27 -19.86
N ILE A 269 2.24 8.46 -19.97
CA ILE A 269 2.84 9.38 -20.96
C ILE A 269 2.45 8.97 -22.38
N VAL A 270 2.59 7.68 -22.73
CA VAL A 270 2.22 7.17 -24.06
C VAL A 270 0.77 7.46 -24.39
N LEU A 271 -0.14 7.25 -23.44
CA LEU A 271 -1.56 7.57 -23.63
C LEU A 271 -1.78 9.07 -23.85
N LEU A 272 -1.16 9.92 -23.04
CA LEU A 272 -1.33 11.37 -23.15
C LEU A 272 -0.77 11.93 -24.47
N GLU A 273 0.39 11.43 -24.92
CA GLU A 273 1.00 11.81 -26.20
C GLU A 273 0.20 11.29 -27.40
N ALA A 274 -0.54 10.17 -27.24
CA ALA A 274 -1.53 9.69 -28.22
C ALA A 274 -2.85 10.48 -28.21
N GLY A 275 -3.01 11.47 -27.32
CA GLY A 275 -4.25 12.21 -27.14
C GLY A 275 -5.36 11.43 -26.42
N GLU A 276 -5.01 10.28 -25.82
CA GLU A 276 -5.92 9.46 -25.04
C GLU A 276 -6.06 9.99 -23.60
N LYS A 277 -7.08 9.49 -22.89
CA LYS A 277 -7.35 9.85 -21.50
C LYS A 277 -6.95 8.72 -20.57
N ILE A 278 -6.22 9.06 -19.51
CA ILE A 278 -6.00 8.16 -18.38
C ILE A 278 -7.34 7.92 -17.69
N ARG A 279 -7.62 6.67 -17.32
CA ARG A 279 -8.77 6.27 -16.51
C ARG A 279 -8.27 5.67 -15.19
N GLN A 280 -8.96 5.98 -14.11
CA GLN A 280 -8.72 5.40 -12.78
C GLN A 280 -9.39 4.05 -12.67
#